data_AF-A0A7M2RF51-F1
#
_entry.id   AF-A0A7M2RF51-F1
#
_cell.length_a   1.000
_cell.length_b   1.000
_cell.length_c   1.000
_cell.angle_alpha   90.00
_cell.angle_beta   90.00
_cell.angle_gamma   90.00
#
_symmetry.space_group_name_H-M   'P 1'
#
loop_
_entity.id
_entity.type
_entity.pdbx_description
1 polymer ?
#
loop_
_entity_poly.entity_id
_entity_poly.type
_entity_poly.pdbx_seq_one_letter_code
_entity_poly.pdbx_strand_id
1 'polypeptide(L)'
;MSMPEFPEPNPDFTQEQALTMILSSIALEELSLSHILNAEGEKIQHVLKNKCCQSSADAKDILAVNKSAKELLDTVLQNQIILKNKMDKVLEYLPHPPDPAPPCPCASCKAPRGHCPCFHCCSYVCRRDS
;
A
#
# COMPACT_ATOMS: atom_id res chain seq x y z
N MET A 1 4.20 -15.14 18.65
CA MET A 1 3.40 -14.39 17.68
C MET A 1 1.96 -14.85 17.84
N SER A 2 1.05 -13.95 18.21
CA SER A 2 -0.39 -14.22 18.31
C SER A 2 -0.99 -14.34 16.90
N MET A 3 -1.96 -15.23 16.75
CA MET A 3 -2.75 -15.39 15.52
C MET A 3 -3.45 -14.05 15.18
N PRO A 4 -3.50 -13.61 13.91
CA PRO A 4 -4.36 -12.50 13.52
C PRO A 4 -5.83 -12.88 13.80
N GLU A 5 -6.55 -12.04 14.53
CA GLU A 5 -8.00 -12.20 14.67
C GLU A 5 -8.67 -11.78 13.36
N PHE A 6 -9.53 -12.66 12.84
CA PHE A 6 -10.40 -12.31 11.73
C PHE A 6 -11.48 -11.34 12.25
N PRO A 7 -11.71 -10.19 11.60
CA PRO A 7 -12.82 -9.33 11.97
C PRO A 7 -14.15 -10.09 11.81
N GLU A 8 -15.06 -9.93 12.77
CA GLU A 8 -16.38 -10.55 12.68
C GLU A 8 -17.15 -10.01 11.46
N PRO A 9 -17.99 -10.83 10.78
CA PRO A 9 -18.76 -10.39 9.62
C PRO A 9 -19.71 -9.26 10.02
N ASN A 10 -19.34 -8.02 9.71
CA ASN A 10 -20.18 -6.85 9.94
C ASN A 10 -21.01 -6.57 8.66
N PRO A 11 -22.35 -6.68 8.72
CA PRO A 11 -23.22 -6.43 7.57
C PRO A 11 -23.17 -4.98 7.05
N ASP A 12 -22.58 -4.05 7.80
CA ASP A 12 -22.45 -2.64 7.43
C ASP A 12 -21.16 -2.30 6.65
N PHE A 13 -20.35 -3.30 6.26
CA PHE A 13 -19.12 -3.04 5.50
C PHE A 13 -19.44 -2.46 4.11
N THR A 14 -18.99 -1.23 3.86
CA THR A 14 -19.04 -0.68 2.50
C THR A 14 -17.94 -1.29 1.64
N GLN A 15 -18.13 -1.25 0.31
CA GLN A 15 -17.12 -1.71 -0.63
C GLN A 15 -15.80 -0.94 -0.46
N GLU A 16 -15.86 0.38 -0.25
CA GLU A 16 -14.70 1.25 -0.06
C GLU A 16 -13.93 0.88 1.21
N GLN A 17 -14.64 0.54 2.29
CA GLN A 17 -14.01 0.06 3.52
C GLN A 17 -13.30 -1.27 3.29
N ALA A 18 -13.93 -2.21 2.58
CA ALA A 18 -13.31 -3.48 2.23
C ALA A 18 -12.03 -3.29 1.37
N LEU A 19 -12.09 -2.43 0.35
CA LEU A 19 -10.94 -2.08 -0.49
C LEU A 19 -9.81 -1.43 0.32
N THR A 20 -10.16 -0.53 1.24
CA THR A 20 -9.20 0.13 2.15
C THR A 20 -8.52 -0.87 3.10
N MET A 21 -9.27 -1.86 3.60
CA MET A 21 -8.68 -2.94 4.40
C MET A 21 -7.72 -3.80 3.59
N ILE A 22 -8.01 -4.07 2.31
CA ILE A 22 -7.08 -4.80 1.45
C ILE A 22 -5.79 -3.99 1.25
N LEU A 23 -5.87 -2.69 0.96
CA LEU A 23 -4.68 -1.83 0.88
C LEU A 23 -3.88 -1.84 2.19
N SER A 24 -4.57 -1.79 3.33
CA SER A 24 -3.95 -1.88 4.65
C SER A 24 -3.25 -3.22 4.84
N SER A 25 -3.85 -4.32 4.38
CA SER A 25 -3.23 -5.65 4.44
C SER A 25 -1.97 -5.75 3.58
N ILE A 26 -1.94 -5.11 2.39
CA ILE A 26 -0.74 -5.02 1.55
C ILE A 26 0.34 -4.22 2.28
N ALA A 27 -0.02 -3.07 2.88
CA ALA A 27 0.93 -2.27 3.66
C ALA A 27 1.53 -3.03 4.86
N LEU A 28 0.73 -3.88 5.53
CA LEU A 28 1.21 -4.74 6.61
C LEU A 28 2.14 -5.86 6.10
N GLU A 29 1.86 -6.43 4.92
CA GLU A 29 2.73 -7.41 4.27
C GLU A 29 4.07 -6.78 3.87
N GLU A 30 4.07 -5.57 3.30
CA GLU A 30 5.28 -4.77 3.01
C GLU A 30 6.10 -4.49 4.28
N LEU A 31 5.44 -4.09 5.36
CA LEU A 31 6.10 -3.90 6.65
C LEU A 31 6.74 -5.20 7.15
N SER A 32 6.06 -6.34 7.03
CA SER A 32 6.61 -7.65 7.40
C SER A 32 7.82 -8.03 6.55
N LEU A 33 7.77 -7.80 5.23
CA LEU A 33 8.90 -8.03 4.32
C LEU A 33 10.12 -7.19 4.70
N SER A 34 9.93 -5.95 5.16
CA SER A 34 11.03 -5.09 5.62
C SER A 34 11.78 -5.71 6.82
N HIS A 35 11.08 -6.35 7.74
CA HIS A 35 11.69 -7.04 8.88
C HIS A 35 12.48 -8.27 8.44
N ILE A 36 11.97 -9.03 7.46
CA ILE A 36 12.68 -10.19 6.89
C ILE A 36 13.98 -9.73 6.21
N LEU A 37 13.91 -8.67 5.40
CA LEU A 37 15.08 -8.10 4.73
C LEU A 37 16.12 -7.59 5.74
N ASN A 38 15.68 -6.94 6.82
CA ASN A 38 16.58 -6.50 7.89
C ASN A 38 17.26 -7.69 8.58
N ALA A 39 16.52 -8.74 8.90
CA ALA A 39 17.06 -9.96 9.51
C ALA A 39 18.12 -10.63 8.62
N GLU A 40 17.92 -10.64 7.29
CA GLU A 40 18.94 -11.11 6.35
C GLU A 40 20.20 -10.23 6.39
N GLY A 41 20.02 -8.92 6.47
CA GLY A 41 21.11 -7.96 6.66
C GLY A 41 21.91 -8.21 7.94
N GLU A 42 21.22 -8.47 9.07
CA GLU A 42 21.85 -8.83 10.34
C GLU A 42 22.61 -10.16 10.25
N LYS A 43 22.08 -11.15 9.53
CA LYS A 43 22.76 -12.43 9.27
C LYS A 43 24.05 -12.24 8.48
N ILE A 44 24.04 -11.41 7.43
CA ILE A 44 25.24 -11.03 6.67
C ILE A 44 26.26 -10.37 7.58
N GLN A 45 25.83 -9.38 8.36
CA GLN A 45 26.73 -8.70 9.30
C GLN A 45 27.30 -9.64 10.34
N HIS A 46 26.51 -10.59 10.85
CA HIS A 46 26.97 -11.56 11.84
C HIS A 46 28.13 -12.40 11.30
N VAL A 47 27.99 -12.97 10.10
CA VAL A 47 29.06 -13.75 9.46
C VAL A 47 30.30 -12.89 9.18
N LEU A 48 30.14 -11.64 8.76
CA LEU A 48 31.28 -10.74 8.52
C LEU A 48 31.95 -10.24 9.81
N LYS A 49 31.19 -10.05 10.89
CA LYS A 49 31.64 -9.53 12.20
C LYS A 49 32.18 -10.61 13.12
N ASN A 50 31.99 -11.91 12.82
CA ASN A 50 32.51 -13.03 13.61
C ASN A 50 34.06 -13.14 13.62
N LYS A 51 34.77 -12.05 13.34
CA LYS A 51 36.23 -11.88 13.36
C LYS A 51 36.80 -11.65 14.77
N CYS A 52 35.98 -11.59 15.81
CA CYS A 52 36.47 -11.10 17.10
C CYS A 52 37.27 -12.12 17.92
N CYS A 53 37.23 -13.43 17.64
CA CYS A 53 37.99 -14.37 18.49
C CYS A 53 38.72 -15.51 17.79
N GLN A 54 38.25 -16.17 16.73
CA GLN A 54 38.99 -17.28 16.13
C GLN A 54 38.64 -17.41 14.63
N SER A 55 39.65 -17.22 13.76
CA SER A 55 39.61 -17.34 12.29
C SER A 55 38.68 -16.39 11.53
N SER A 56 39.15 -15.88 10.38
CA SER A 56 38.29 -15.21 9.39
C SER A 56 37.14 -16.14 8.99
N ALA A 57 35.94 -15.58 8.72
CA ALA A 57 34.83 -16.36 8.15
C ALA A 57 35.32 -17.19 6.95
N ASP A 58 34.97 -18.48 6.92
CA ASP A 58 35.37 -19.36 5.83
C ASP A 58 34.74 -18.85 4.53
N ALA A 59 35.46 -18.97 3.42
CA ALA A 59 34.95 -18.54 2.11
C ALA A 59 33.63 -19.25 1.77
N LYS A 60 33.44 -20.47 2.28
CA LYS A 60 32.19 -21.24 2.15
C LYS A 60 31.02 -20.58 2.88
N ASP A 61 31.24 -20.05 4.09
CA ASP A 61 30.18 -19.39 4.86
C ASP A 61 29.73 -18.09 4.18
N ILE A 62 30.68 -17.33 3.64
CA ILE A 62 30.40 -16.11 2.88
C ILE A 62 29.60 -16.43 1.61
N LEU A 63 30.02 -17.46 0.86
CA LEU A 63 29.29 -17.91 -0.33
C LEU A 63 27.88 -18.40 0.01
N ALA A 64 27.72 -19.15 1.11
CA ALA A 64 26.43 -19.66 1.55
C ALA A 64 25.47 -18.52 1.92
N VAL A 65 25.94 -17.53 2.67
CA VAL A 65 25.11 -16.36 3.01
C VAL A 65 24.76 -15.53 1.77
N ASN A 66 25.71 -15.32 0.85
CA ASN A 66 25.42 -14.58 -0.38
C ASN A 66 24.39 -15.29 -1.26
N LYS A 67 24.47 -16.63 -1.34
CA LYS A 67 23.46 -17.44 -2.03
C LYS A 67 22.09 -17.32 -1.36
N SER A 68 22.03 -17.43 -0.04
CA SER A 68 20.79 -17.23 0.73
C SER A 68 20.19 -15.84 0.50
N ALA A 69 21.00 -14.78 0.50
CA ALA A 69 20.53 -13.42 0.28
C ALA A 69 19.94 -13.26 -1.12
N LYS A 70 20.59 -13.85 -2.15
CA LYS A 70 20.05 -13.88 -3.51
C LYS A 70 18.71 -14.60 -3.58
N GLU A 71 18.60 -15.79 -3.02
CA GLU A 71 17.36 -16.58 -3.02
C GLU A 71 16.22 -15.84 -2.29
N LEU A 72 16.53 -15.16 -1.18
CA LEU A 72 15.56 -14.31 -0.49
C LEU A 72 15.11 -13.15 -1.38
N LEU A 73 16.04 -12.42 -2.01
CA LEU A 73 15.71 -11.29 -2.88
C LEU A 73 14.87 -11.74 -4.09
N ASP A 74 15.18 -12.89 -4.69
CA ASP A 74 14.38 -13.46 -5.78
C ASP A 74 12.95 -13.78 -5.31
N THR A 75 12.78 -14.31 -4.10
CA THR A 75 11.47 -14.59 -3.50
C THR A 75 10.71 -13.31 -3.16
N VAL A 76 11.40 -12.31 -2.58
CA VAL A 76 10.80 -11.00 -2.28
C VAL A 76 10.33 -10.32 -3.56
N LEU A 77 11.11 -10.37 -4.64
CA LEU A 77 10.70 -9.81 -5.94
C LEU A 77 9.42 -10.46 -6.47
N GLN A 78 9.28 -11.79 -6.35
CA GLN A 78 8.05 -12.49 -6.75
C GLN A 78 6.85 -12.03 -5.91
N ASN A 79 7.02 -11.88 -4.59
CA ASN A 79 5.97 -11.36 -3.72
C ASN A 79 5.60 -9.91 -4.07
N GLN A 80 6.58 -9.05 -4.35
CA GLN A 80 6.37 -7.67 -4.77
C GLN A 80 5.51 -7.57 -6.04
N ILE A 81 5.73 -8.47 -7.02
CA ILE A 81 4.89 -8.55 -8.22
C ILE A 81 3.44 -8.92 -7.85
N ILE A 82 3.26 -9.88 -6.95
CA ILE A 82 1.92 -10.29 -6.48
C ILE A 82 1.23 -9.15 -5.73
N LEU A 83 1.92 -8.49 -4.80
CA LEU A 83 1.38 -7.38 -4.01
C LEU A 83 1.02 -6.20 -4.90
N LYS A 84 1.87 -5.85 -5.86
CA LYS A 84 1.58 -4.83 -6.87
C LYS A 84 0.33 -5.18 -7.67
N ASN A 85 0.20 -6.42 -8.16
CA ASN A 85 -0.98 -6.85 -8.89
C ASN A 85 -2.27 -6.80 -8.04
N LYS A 86 -2.20 -7.11 -6.75
CA LYS A 86 -3.34 -6.94 -5.82
C LYS A 86 -3.69 -5.47 -5.67
N MET A 87 -2.69 -4.61 -5.46
CA MET A 87 -2.87 -3.17 -5.31
C MET A 87 -3.49 -2.56 -6.56
N ASP A 88 -2.95 -2.84 -7.75
CA ASP A 88 -3.46 -2.34 -9.03
C ASP A 88 -4.95 -2.68 -9.21
N LYS A 89 -5.36 -3.90 -8.86
CA LYS A 89 -6.77 -4.30 -8.88
C LYS A 89 -7.63 -3.53 -7.88
N VAL A 90 -7.15 -3.30 -6.66
CA VAL A 90 -7.92 -2.55 -5.66
C VAL A 90 -8.10 -1.10 -6.07
N LEU A 91 -7.07 -0.48 -6.63
CA LEU A 91 -7.12 0.91 -7.10
C LEU A 91 -8.11 1.10 -8.25
N GLU A 92 -8.34 0.08 -9.08
CA GLU A 92 -9.35 0.10 -10.16
C GLU A 92 -10.79 0.29 -9.64
N TYR A 93 -11.09 -0.25 -8.45
CA TYR A 93 -12.43 -0.19 -7.86
C TYR A 93 -12.61 0.93 -6.83
N LEU A 94 -11.55 1.68 -6.51
CA LEU A 94 -11.70 2.81 -5.60
C LEU A 94 -12.44 3.96 -6.28
N PRO A 95 -13.34 4.66 -5.55
CA PRO A 95 -14.01 5.82 -6.07
C PRO A 95 -12.98 6.89 -6.45
N HIS A 96 -13.06 7.37 -7.68
CA HIS A 96 -12.21 8.45 -8.14
C HIS A 96 -12.70 9.76 -7.51
N PRO A 97 -11.80 10.69 -7.15
CA PRO A 97 -12.23 12.02 -6.77
C PRO A 97 -13.07 12.61 -7.92
N PRO A 98 -14.18 13.30 -7.62
CA PRO A 98 -15.02 13.88 -8.65
C PRO A 98 -14.18 14.85 -9.50
N ASP A 99 -14.37 14.80 -10.82
CA ASP A 99 -13.71 15.73 -11.72
C ASP A 99 -13.98 17.17 -11.27
N PRO A 100 -12.97 18.07 -11.39
CA PRO A 100 -13.18 19.46 -11.07
C PRO A 100 -14.36 19.98 -11.88
N ALA A 101 -15.38 20.48 -11.19
CA ALA A 101 -16.58 21.01 -11.83
C ALA A 101 -16.18 22.04 -12.90
N PRO A 102 -16.83 22.04 -14.07
CA PRO A 102 -16.53 23.01 -15.10
C PRO A 102 -16.64 24.43 -14.54
N PRO A 103 -15.70 25.34 -14.89
CA PRO A 103 -15.74 26.71 -14.40
C PRO A 103 -17.09 27.34 -14.74
N CYS A 104 -17.73 27.99 -13.76
CA CYS A 104 -19.00 28.67 -14.03
C CYS A 104 -18.76 29.69 -15.15
N PRO A 105 -19.63 29.75 -16.19
CA PRO A 105 -19.59 30.81 -17.19
C PRO A 105 -19.77 32.21 -16.60
N CYS A 106 -20.21 32.28 -15.34
CA CYS A 106 -20.44 33.50 -14.61
C CYS A 106 -19.16 33.98 -13.91
N ALA A 107 -18.58 35.08 -14.40
CA ALA A 107 -17.38 35.71 -13.81
C ALA A 107 -17.53 36.13 -12.33
N SER A 108 -18.77 36.14 -11.81
CA SER A 108 -19.13 36.61 -10.47
C SER A 108 -19.48 35.52 -9.44
N CYS A 109 -19.59 34.22 -9.79
CA CYS A 109 -19.80 33.19 -8.75
C CYS A 109 -18.44 32.76 -8.15
N LYS A 110 -18.15 33.27 -6.95
CA LYS A 110 -17.07 32.77 -6.08
C LYS A 110 -17.64 31.59 -5.27
N ALA A 111 -17.30 30.35 -5.61
CA ALA A 111 -17.59 29.21 -4.74
C ALA A 111 -16.52 29.09 -3.62
N PRO A 112 -16.77 28.42 -2.48
CA PRO A 112 -17.91 27.53 -2.20
C PRO A 112 -18.61 27.84 -0.87
N ARG A 113 -19.87 28.31 -0.97
CA ARG A 113 -21.01 28.06 -0.06
C ARG A 113 -22.04 29.17 -0.29
N GLY A 114 -23.17 28.81 -0.87
CA GLY A 114 -24.30 29.73 -1.04
C GLY A 114 -24.74 29.84 -2.48
N HIS A 115 -26.01 29.48 -2.70
CA HIS A 115 -26.78 29.58 -3.93
C HIS A 115 -26.25 30.61 -4.96
N CYS A 116 -25.92 30.13 -6.16
CA CYS A 116 -25.65 30.99 -7.31
C CYS A 116 -27.03 31.47 -7.83
N PRO A 117 -27.29 32.80 -7.96
CA PRO A 117 -28.59 33.36 -8.32
C PRO A 117 -28.97 33.15 -9.80
N CYS A 118 -28.12 32.47 -10.56
CA CYS A 118 -28.31 32.17 -11.97
C CYS A 118 -29.30 31.00 -12.12
N PHE A 119 -30.59 31.29 -12.31
CA PHE A 119 -31.65 30.30 -12.51
C PHE A 119 -31.35 29.26 -13.62
N HIS A 120 -30.47 29.59 -14.57
CA HIS A 120 -30.14 28.74 -15.72
C HIS A 120 -29.01 27.71 -15.47
N CYS A 121 -28.20 27.85 -14.41
CA CYS A 121 -27.10 26.91 -14.12
C CYS A 121 -27.48 25.81 -13.11
N CYS A 122 -28.66 25.90 -12.48
CA CYS A 122 -29.07 24.97 -11.44
C CYS A 122 -29.51 23.59 -11.98
N SER A 123 -29.70 23.47 -13.29
CA SER A 123 -30.28 22.27 -13.91
C SER A 123 -29.30 21.09 -14.06
N TYR A 124 -27.99 21.33 -14.08
CA TYR A 124 -27.01 20.29 -14.41
C TYR A 124 -26.16 19.78 -13.23
N VAL A 125 -25.97 20.55 -12.15
CA VAL A 125 -24.97 20.19 -11.11
C VAL A 125 -25.59 19.95 -9.71
N CYS A 126 -26.90 20.20 -9.54
CA CYS A 126 -27.57 20.02 -8.25
C CYS A 126 -28.70 18.97 -8.28
N ARG A 127 -28.51 17.84 -8.99
CA ARG A 127 -29.31 16.64 -8.66
C ARG A 127 -28.74 16.02 -7.39
N ARG A 128 -29.31 16.50 -6.28
CA ARG A 128 -29.32 15.88 -4.95
C ARG A 128 -29.35 14.36 -5.05
N ASP A 129 -28.34 13.73 -4.42
CA ASP A 129 -28.52 12.45 -3.74
C ASP A 129 -29.81 12.53 -2.91
N SER A 130 -30.73 11.61 -3.19
CA SER A 130 -31.92 11.29 -2.38
C SER A 130 -31.81 9.84 -1.94
#